data_AF-A0A8S2YD91-F1
#
_entry.id   AF-A0A8S2YD91-F1
#
_cell.length_a   1.000
_cell.length_b   1.000
_cell.length_c   1.000
_cell.angle_alpha   90.00
_cell.angle_beta   90.00
_cell.angle_gamma   90.00
#
_symmetry.space_group_name_H-M   'P 1'
#
loop_
_entity.id
_entity.type
_entity.pdbx_description
1 polymer ?
#
loop_
_entity_poly.entity_id
_entity_poly.type
_entity_poly.pdbx_seq_one_letter_code
_entity_poly.pdbx_strand_id
1 'polypeptide(L)'
;KENIKLIFNNSDLFTRYYHDQVALAQDEAKVYQLPTSFVQRLLTLNQTRSITNQLQHLLIGHVELFEILKFFEISMQLVGEETLLNAFNEQSIQNCISDQSIIGHNVFYTLVLIEESTSFALIPPNTTMTNEDEFTFECNGDAWIETNLMNLIELLVSSTIISRIDNIEQLINCYNRVIQSILSLNTYTEQTKNVFENACSLGEFNTTFENCNAIHEFIEYLRNLFVDSESTTDNVLLHRHRTLLKLEMEFLKN
;
A
#
# COMPACT_ATOMS: atom_id res chain seq x y z
N LYS A 1 -29.75 -9.40 20.55
CA LYS A 1 -28.98 -8.49 21.43
C LYS A 1 -28.13 -9.26 22.45
N GLU A 2 -28.65 -10.26 23.15
CA GLU A 2 -27.85 -11.09 24.07
C GLU A 2 -26.75 -11.90 23.37
N ASN A 3 -27.03 -12.49 22.21
CA ASN A 3 -26.02 -13.23 21.43
C ASN A 3 -24.83 -12.36 20.96
N ILE A 4 -25.08 -11.10 20.59
CA ILE A 4 -24.03 -10.16 20.17
C ILE A 4 -23.13 -9.80 21.36
N LYS A 5 -23.75 -9.58 22.54
CA LYS A 5 -22.98 -9.34 23.78
C LYS A 5 -22.14 -10.57 24.17
N LEU A 6 -22.68 -11.78 23.98
CA LEU A 6 -21.94 -13.02 24.21
C LEU A 6 -20.71 -13.12 23.29
N ILE A 7 -20.88 -12.79 22.01
CA ILE A 7 -19.78 -12.79 21.03
C ILE A 7 -18.70 -11.77 21.42
N PHE A 8 -19.06 -10.52 21.74
CA PHE A 8 -18.07 -9.49 22.08
C PHE A 8 -17.40 -9.68 23.43
N ASN A 9 -18.00 -10.42 24.36
CA ASN A 9 -17.43 -10.70 25.67
C ASN A 9 -16.64 -12.02 25.74
N ASN A 10 -16.60 -12.79 24.65
CA ASN A 10 -15.88 -14.06 24.57
C ASN A 10 -14.86 -13.99 23.43
N SER A 11 -13.56 -14.08 23.77
CA SER A 11 -12.46 -13.95 22.80
C SER A 11 -12.58 -14.91 21.63
N ASP A 12 -12.88 -16.19 21.91
CA ASP A 12 -12.90 -17.23 20.89
C ASP A 12 -14.07 -17.04 19.92
N LEU A 13 -15.24 -16.68 20.45
CA LEU A 13 -16.42 -16.36 19.63
C LEU A 13 -16.19 -15.09 18.82
N PHE A 14 -15.56 -14.08 19.41
CA PHE A 14 -15.21 -12.86 18.71
C PHE A 14 -14.25 -13.13 17.54
N THR A 15 -13.18 -13.90 17.76
CA THR A 15 -12.21 -14.24 16.70
C THR A 15 -12.89 -14.96 15.54
N ARG A 16 -13.77 -15.94 15.82
CA ARG A 16 -14.52 -16.65 14.77
C ARG A 16 -15.47 -15.72 14.02
N TYR A 17 -16.25 -14.93 14.77
CA TYR A 17 -17.15 -13.95 14.17
C TYR A 17 -16.39 -12.96 13.27
N TYR A 18 -15.25 -12.45 13.75
CA TYR A 18 -14.42 -11.51 13.00
C TYR A 18 -13.89 -12.14 11.72
N HIS A 19 -13.37 -13.36 11.79
CA HIS A 19 -12.94 -14.12 10.62
C HIS A 19 -14.05 -14.26 9.58
N ASP A 20 -15.26 -14.64 10.00
CA ASP A 20 -16.42 -14.77 9.10
C ASP A 20 -16.81 -13.42 8.47
N GLN A 21 -16.76 -12.33 9.24
CA GLN A 21 -17.00 -10.98 8.69
C GLN A 21 -15.96 -10.57 7.65
N VAL A 22 -14.68 -10.91 7.88
CA VAL A 22 -13.63 -10.66 6.89
C VAL A 22 -13.87 -11.47 5.62
N ALA A 23 -14.19 -12.77 5.75
CA ALA A 23 -14.46 -13.61 4.59
C ALA A 23 -15.66 -13.10 3.76
N LEU A 24 -16.72 -12.63 4.42
CA LEU A 24 -17.86 -12.01 3.74
C LEU A 24 -17.48 -10.70 3.03
N ALA A 25 -16.69 -9.84 3.69
CA ALA A 25 -16.21 -8.60 3.10
C ALA A 25 -15.33 -8.86 1.85
N GLN A 26 -14.49 -9.90 1.90
CA GLN A 26 -13.67 -10.32 0.76
C GLN A 26 -14.54 -10.80 -0.43
N ASP A 27 -15.55 -11.62 -0.16
CA ASP A 27 -16.50 -12.09 -1.18
C ASP A 27 -17.26 -10.92 -1.83
N GLU A 28 -17.76 -9.99 -1.02
CA GLU A 28 -18.47 -8.80 -1.50
C GLU A 28 -17.56 -7.88 -2.33
N ALA A 29 -16.32 -7.68 -1.90
CA ALA A 29 -15.29 -6.93 -2.63
C ALA A 29 -14.81 -7.63 -3.91
N LYS A 30 -15.14 -8.92 -4.09
CA LYS A 30 -14.61 -9.82 -5.11
C LYS A 30 -13.08 -9.97 -5.05
N VAL A 31 -12.55 -10.03 -3.84
CA VAL A 31 -11.14 -10.21 -3.53
C VAL A 31 -10.94 -11.66 -3.05
N TYR A 32 -10.30 -12.48 -3.86
CA TYR A 32 -10.22 -13.94 -3.64
C TYR A 32 -8.80 -14.46 -3.49
N GLN A 33 -7.78 -13.70 -3.90
CA GLN A 33 -6.38 -14.12 -3.85
C GLN A 33 -5.71 -13.73 -2.53
N LEU A 34 -6.24 -12.73 -1.82
CA LEU A 34 -5.72 -12.35 -0.50
C LEU A 34 -6.11 -13.37 0.57
N PRO A 35 -5.15 -13.93 1.32
CA PRO A 35 -5.46 -14.78 2.46
C PRO A 35 -6.29 -14.02 3.51
N THR A 36 -7.36 -14.63 4.02
CA THR A 36 -8.17 -14.04 5.10
C THR A 36 -7.33 -13.69 6.33
N SER A 37 -6.30 -14.49 6.62
CA SER A 37 -5.34 -14.24 7.70
C SER A 37 -4.52 -12.96 7.50
N PHE A 38 -4.19 -12.61 6.26
CA PHE A 38 -3.54 -11.34 5.93
C PHE A 38 -4.47 -10.17 6.24
N VAL A 39 -5.71 -10.23 5.76
CA VAL A 39 -6.70 -9.16 5.97
C VAL A 39 -7.01 -8.99 7.46
N GLN A 40 -7.18 -10.09 8.19
CA GLN A 40 -7.39 -10.04 9.63
C GLN A 40 -6.23 -9.32 10.32
N ARG A 41 -4.98 -9.67 10.01
CA ARG A 41 -3.81 -9.00 10.58
C ARG A 41 -3.74 -7.52 10.21
N LEU A 42 -4.01 -7.17 8.95
CA LEU A 42 -4.06 -5.77 8.52
C LEU A 42 -5.04 -4.95 9.37
N LEU A 43 -6.17 -5.52 9.75
CA LEU A 43 -7.21 -4.80 10.48
C LEU A 43 -7.07 -4.86 12.01
N THR A 44 -6.27 -5.79 12.56
CA THR A 44 -6.18 -6.01 14.01
C THR A 44 -4.80 -5.73 14.63
N LEU A 45 -3.75 -5.50 13.83
CA LEU A 45 -2.39 -5.30 14.35
C LEU A 45 -2.17 -3.95 15.06
N ASN A 46 -2.99 -2.94 14.76
CA ASN A 46 -2.92 -1.68 15.48
C ASN A 46 -3.46 -1.81 16.91
N GLN A 47 -2.54 -1.85 17.88
CA GLN A 47 -2.84 -2.09 19.29
C GLN A 47 -3.53 -0.91 19.98
N THR A 48 -3.48 0.29 19.42
CA THR A 48 -4.17 1.47 19.99
C THR A 48 -5.68 1.40 19.77
N ARG A 49 -6.17 0.48 18.93
CA ARG A 49 -7.58 0.36 18.59
C ARG A 49 -8.32 -0.57 19.52
N SER A 50 -9.46 -0.09 20.00
CA SER A 50 -10.44 -0.95 20.65
C SER A 50 -11.02 -1.98 19.66
N ILE A 51 -11.53 -3.09 20.21
CA ILE A 51 -12.26 -4.11 19.45
C ILE A 51 -13.38 -3.50 18.60
N THR A 52 -14.11 -2.53 19.14
CA THR A 52 -15.19 -1.83 18.42
C THR A 52 -14.65 -1.06 17.21
N ASN A 53 -13.47 -0.44 17.34
CA ASN A 53 -12.84 0.29 16.25
C ASN A 53 -12.32 -0.67 15.16
N GLN A 54 -11.80 -1.84 15.52
CA GLN A 54 -11.38 -2.86 14.56
C GLN A 54 -12.54 -3.36 13.67
N LEU A 55 -13.78 -3.32 14.18
CA LEU A 55 -14.98 -3.67 13.40
C LEU A 55 -15.48 -2.53 12.51
N GLN A 56 -15.07 -1.27 12.74
CA GLN A 56 -15.59 -0.14 11.98
C GLN A 56 -15.27 -0.26 10.49
N HIS A 57 -14.10 -0.78 10.13
CA HIS A 57 -13.75 -1.01 8.72
C HIS A 57 -14.65 -2.05 8.05
N LEU A 58 -15.10 -3.07 8.80
CA LEU A 58 -15.95 -4.12 8.25
C LEU A 58 -17.42 -3.71 8.18
N LEU A 59 -17.89 -2.88 9.11
CA LEU A 59 -19.32 -2.58 9.27
C LEU A 59 -19.74 -1.22 8.70
N ILE A 60 -18.84 -0.24 8.67
CA ILE A 60 -19.16 1.16 8.33
C ILE A 60 -18.27 1.64 7.18
N GLY A 61 -16.96 1.45 7.29
CA GLY A 61 -15.96 1.84 6.28
C GLY A 61 -15.72 0.81 5.18
N HIS A 62 -16.66 -0.10 4.93
CA HIS A 62 -16.45 -1.27 4.08
C HIS A 62 -16.12 -0.91 2.62
N VAL A 63 -16.65 0.20 2.09
CA VAL A 63 -16.32 0.67 0.73
C VAL A 63 -14.83 1.00 0.60
N GLU A 64 -14.30 1.78 1.54
CA GLU A 64 -12.87 2.11 1.53
C GLU A 64 -12.00 0.88 1.82
N LEU A 65 -12.46 0.01 2.73
CA LEU A 65 -11.82 -1.29 2.94
C LEU A 65 -11.73 -2.09 1.64
N PHE A 66 -12.79 -2.15 0.83
CA PHE A 66 -12.77 -2.91 -0.43
C PHE A 66 -11.72 -2.37 -1.40
N GLU A 67 -11.54 -1.06 -1.47
CA GLU A 67 -10.50 -0.45 -2.32
C GLU A 67 -9.09 -0.77 -1.80
N ILE A 68 -8.89 -0.76 -0.48
CA ILE A 68 -7.63 -1.20 0.15
C ILE A 68 -7.34 -2.68 -0.19
N LEU A 69 -8.34 -3.56 -0.04
CA LEU A 69 -8.17 -4.98 -0.33
C LEU A 69 -7.88 -5.23 -1.81
N LYS A 70 -8.59 -4.54 -2.71
CA LYS A 70 -8.30 -4.61 -4.14
C LYS A 70 -6.88 -4.14 -4.44
N PHE A 71 -6.43 -3.06 -3.80
CA PHE A 71 -5.06 -2.57 -3.99
C PHE A 71 -4.03 -3.66 -3.64
N PHE A 72 -4.14 -4.28 -2.46
CA PHE A 72 -3.25 -5.39 -2.10
C PHE A 72 -3.34 -6.59 -3.07
N GLU A 73 -4.55 -6.95 -3.53
CA GLU A 73 -4.73 -8.05 -4.48
C GLU A 73 -4.12 -7.74 -5.85
N ILE A 74 -4.31 -6.52 -6.36
CA ILE A 74 -3.71 -6.04 -7.61
C ILE A 74 -2.19 -6.12 -7.51
N SER A 75 -1.63 -5.59 -6.43
CA SER A 75 -0.19 -5.54 -6.22
C SER A 75 0.43 -6.93 -6.11
N MET A 76 -0.28 -7.88 -5.52
CA MET A 76 0.16 -9.28 -5.43
C MET A 76 0.38 -9.92 -6.81
N GLN A 77 -0.40 -9.52 -7.83
CA GLN A 77 -0.26 -10.03 -9.20
C GLN A 77 1.08 -9.60 -9.85
N LEU A 78 1.70 -8.54 -9.33
CA LEU A 78 2.98 -8.02 -9.82
C LEU A 78 4.15 -8.46 -8.94
N VAL A 79 3.99 -8.37 -7.63
CA VAL A 79 5.03 -8.63 -6.63
C VAL A 79 5.22 -10.14 -6.37
N GLY A 80 4.16 -10.92 -6.57
CA GLY A 80 4.06 -12.31 -6.16
C GLY A 80 3.61 -12.45 -4.70
N GLU A 81 2.80 -13.47 -4.43
CA GLU A 81 2.21 -13.74 -3.11
C GLU A 81 3.29 -13.90 -2.02
N GLU A 82 4.29 -14.75 -2.24
CA GLU A 82 5.34 -15.01 -1.26
C GLU A 82 6.11 -13.74 -0.89
N THR A 83 6.53 -12.96 -1.89
CA THR A 83 7.27 -11.71 -1.67
C THR A 83 6.43 -10.70 -0.87
N LEU A 84 5.15 -10.54 -1.23
CA LEU A 84 4.25 -9.60 -0.55
C LEU A 84 3.98 -10.02 0.89
N LEU A 85 3.69 -11.30 1.12
CA LEU A 85 3.45 -11.82 2.46
C LEU A 85 4.70 -11.75 3.34
N ASN A 86 5.88 -12.02 2.79
CA ASN A 86 7.14 -11.87 3.52
C ASN A 86 7.40 -10.40 3.88
N ALA A 87 7.24 -9.48 2.93
CA ALA A 87 7.37 -8.04 3.18
C ALA A 87 6.37 -7.54 4.24
N PHE A 88 5.15 -8.06 4.24
CA PHE A 88 4.16 -7.75 5.28
C PHE A 88 4.52 -8.35 6.65
N ASN A 89 5.10 -9.56 6.67
CA ASN A 89 5.50 -10.22 7.91
C ASN A 89 6.69 -9.54 8.60
N GLU A 90 7.56 -8.91 7.82
CA GLU A 90 8.69 -8.12 8.31
C GLU A 90 8.23 -6.77 8.90
N GLN A 91 7.05 -6.29 8.54
CA GLN A 91 6.48 -5.06 9.08
C GLN A 91 5.86 -5.32 10.46
N SER A 92 6.16 -4.43 11.40
CA SER A 92 5.58 -4.43 12.75
C SER A 92 5.56 -3.03 13.32
N ILE A 93 4.65 -2.77 14.26
CA ILE A 93 4.67 -1.55 15.08
C ILE A 93 5.75 -1.74 16.14
N GLN A 94 6.78 -0.90 16.11
CA GLN A 94 7.80 -0.88 17.16
C GLN A 94 7.32 0.03 18.30
N ASN A 95 7.64 -0.34 19.55
CA ASN A 95 7.33 0.51 20.70
C ASN A 95 8.58 1.31 21.07
N CYS A 96 8.43 2.62 21.22
CA CYS A 96 9.48 3.49 21.74
C CYS A 96 9.15 3.90 23.17
N ILE A 97 10.14 3.74 24.04
CA ILE A 97 10.18 4.37 25.36
C ILE A 97 11.18 5.52 25.24
N SER A 98 10.84 6.68 25.81
CA SER A 98 11.60 7.94 25.70
C SER A 98 13.12 7.75 25.74
N ASP A 99 13.83 8.54 24.92
CA ASP A 99 15.29 8.55 24.73
C ASP A 99 15.91 7.33 23.99
N GLN A 100 15.10 6.46 23.37
CA GLN A 100 15.61 5.36 22.55
C GLN A 100 15.79 5.75 21.08
N SER A 101 16.98 5.47 20.53
CA SER A 101 17.19 5.55 19.09
C SER A 101 16.63 4.30 18.40
N ILE A 102 15.76 4.50 17.41
CA ILE A 102 15.20 3.40 16.62
C ILE A 102 15.76 3.47 15.20
N ILE A 103 16.34 2.35 14.76
CA ILE A 103 16.85 2.18 13.40
C ILE A 103 15.68 1.75 12.53
N GLY A 104 15.35 2.55 11.52
CA GLY A 104 14.33 2.20 10.54
C GLY A 104 14.76 1.04 9.66
N HIS A 105 13.80 0.34 9.08
CA HIS A 105 14.06 -0.70 8.09
C HIS A 105 14.77 -0.12 6.86
N ASN A 106 15.52 -0.95 6.13
CA ASN A 106 16.30 -0.49 4.98
C ASN A 106 15.43 -0.17 3.76
N VAL A 107 14.27 -0.81 3.64
CA VAL A 107 13.40 -0.73 2.44
C VAL A 107 12.04 -0.12 2.75
N PHE A 108 11.61 -0.16 4.02
CA PHE A 108 10.24 0.16 4.40
C PHE A 108 10.20 1.25 5.45
N TYR A 109 9.15 2.05 5.40
CA TYR A 109 8.78 2.91 6.50
C TYR A 109 8.51 2.07 7.74
N THR A 110 9.07 2.51 8.86
CA THR A 110 8.91 1.85 10.16
C THR A 110 7.96 2.66 11.02
N LEU A 111 6.81 2.08 11.34
CA LEU A 111 5.83 2.69 12.23
C LEU A 111 6.23 2.45 13.70
N VAL A 112 6.30 3.52 14.46
CA VAL A 112 6.67 3.50 15.87
C VAL A 112 5.52 4.06 16.71
N LEU A 113 5.12 3.32 17.74
CA LEU A 113 4.20 3.79 18.77
C LEU A 113 4.99 4.42 19.91
N ILE A 114 4.70 5.69 20.20
CA ILE A 114 5.27 6.42 21.34
C ILE A 114 4.38 6.15 22.56
N GLU A 115 4.88 5.37 23.51
CA GLU A 115 4.05 4.84 24.62
C GLU A 115 3.46 5.95 25.50
N GLU A 116 4.17 7.06 25.69
CA GLU A 116 3.78 8.15 26.60
C GLU A 116 2.62 9.00 26.06
N SER A 117 2.55 9.18 24.74
CA SER A 117 1.59 10.07 24.07
C SER A 117 0.50 9.32 23.31
N THR A 118 0.64 8.01 23.12
CA THR A 118 -0.16 7.20 22.17
C THR A 118 -0.14 7.74 20.73
N SER A 119 0.85 8.57 20.40
CA SER A 119 1.08 9.07 19.04
C SER A 119 1.98 8.13 18.25
N PHE A 120 1.98 8.31 16.94
CA PHE A 120 2.84 7.55 16.04
C PHE A 120 3.96 8.43 15.50
N ALA A 121 5.13 7.82 15.33
CA ALA A 121 6.21 8.33 14.50
C ALA A 121 6.42 7.39 13.31
N LEU A 122 6.82 7.95 12.17
CA LEU A 122 7.07 7.21 10.95
C LEU A 122 8.49 7.45 10.48
N ILE A 123 9.32 6.42 10.59
CA ILE A 123 10.74 6.49 10.24
C ILE A 123 10.89 6.07 8.77
N PRO A 124 11.40 6.94 7.88
CA PRO A 124 11.68 6.60 6.49
C PRO A 124 12.74 5.48 6.35
N PRO A 125 12.78 4.78 5.22
CA PRO A 125 13.79 3.78 4.95
C PRO A 125 15.22 4.32 5.09
N ASN A 126 16.14 3.51 5.63
CA ASN A 126 17.55 3.86 5.85
C ASN A 126 17.80 5.08 6.75
N THR A 127 16.82 5.47 7.56
CA THR A 127 16.98 6.55 8.54
C THR A 127 16.97 6.01 9.96
N THR A 128 17.44 6.82 10.89
CA THR A 128 17.41 6.51 12.33
C THR A 128 16.71 7.64 13.04
N MET A 129 15.74 7.30 13.87
CA MET A 129 15.07 8.26 14.73
C MET A 129 15.92 8.48 15.98
N THR A 130 16.31 9.73 16.21
CA THR A 130 16.99 10.18 17.44
C THR A 130 16.14 11.16 18.24
N ASN A 131 15.10 11.72 17.63
CA ASN A 131 14.15 12.66 18.21
C ASN A 131 12.76 12.34 17.66
N GLU A 132 11.81 12.03 18.55
CA GLU A 132 10.46 11.61 18.17
C GLU A 132 9.68 12.71 17.44
N ASP A 133 9.88 13.96 17.84
CA ASP A 133 9.15 15.11 17.27
C ASP A 133 9.44 15.31 15.78
N GLU A 134 10.65 14.97 15.32
CA GLU A 134 11.07 15.10 13.92
C GLU A 134 10.33 14.14 12.97
N PHE A 135 9.85 13.02 13.50
CA PHE A 135 9.22 11.94 12.73
C PHE A 135 7.74 11.80 13.03
N THR A 136 7.13 12.82 13.64
CA THR A 136 5.70 12.83 13.98
C THR A 136 4.86 12.43 12.77
N PHE A 137 4.04 11.38 12.93
CA PHE A 137 3.20 10.87 11.86
C PHE A 137 1.76 11.35 12.01
N GLU A 138 1.39 12.35 11.24
CA GLU A 138 0.03 12.86 11.13
C GLU A 138 -0.77 12.02 10.13
N CYS A 139 -1.38 10.93 10.62
CA CYS A 139 -2.25 10.07 9.83
C CYS A 139 -3.72 10.50 9.96
N ASN A 140 -4.46 10.45 8.85
CA ASN A 140 -5.90 10.74 8.83
C ASN A 140 -6.74 9.50 9.22
N GLY A 141 -6.18 8.30 9.00
CA GLY A 141 -6.86 7.03 9.26
C GLY A 141 -6.16 6.17 10.31
N ASP A 142 -6.16 4.85 10.07
CA ASP A 142 -5.37 3.92 10.85
C ASP A 142 -3.90 3.97 10.39
N ALA A 143 -3.01 4.43 11.27
CA ALA A 143 -1.58 4.55 11.01
C ALA A 143 -0.94 3.26 10.47
N TRP A 144 -1.36 2.10 10.97
CA TRP A 144 -0.85 0.80 10.52
C TRP A 144 -1.27 0.51 9.07
N ILE A 145 -2.55 0.72 8.74
CA ILE A 145 -3.06 0.52 7.39
C ILE A 145 -2.35 1.47 6.42
N GLU A 146 -2.23 2.74 6.80
CA GLU A 146 -1.60 3.78 6.00
C GLU A 146 -0.13 3.48 5.72
N THR A 147 0.64 3.10 6.75
CA THR A 147 2.04 2.68 6.57
C THR A 147 2.16 1.45 5.66
N ASN A 148 1.24 0.48 5.77
CA ASN A 148 1.26 -0.69 4.89
C ASN A 148 0.96 -0.34 3.42
N LEU A 149 0.08 0.64 3.17
CA LEU A 149 -0.16 1.17 1.82
C LEU A 149 1.07 1.87 1.27
N MET A 150 1.75 2.70 2.08
CA MET A 150 3.01 3.35 1.71
C MET A 150 4.09 2.32 1.37
N ASN A 151 4.27 1.31 2.23
CA ASN A 151 5.27 0.24 2.01
C ASN A 151 4.94 -0.64 0.80
N LEU A 152 3.66 -0.87 0.50
CA LEU A 152 3.25 -1.58 -0.70
C LEU A 152 3.66 -0.81 -1.96
N ILE A 153 3.54 0.51 -1.95
CA ILE A 153 3.97 1.37 -3.05
C ILE A 153 5.48 1.31 -3.23
N GLU A 154 6.25 1.49 -2.15
CA GLU A 154 7.71 1.36 -2.18
C GLU A 154 8.14 0.02 -2.77
N LEU A 155 7.45 -1.06 -2.41
CA LEU A 155 7.71 -2.39 -2.95
C LEU A 155 7.41 -2.47 -4.46
N LEU A 156 6.25 -1.94 -4.88
CA LEU A 156 5.82 -1.95 -6.29
C LEU A 156 6.80 -1.21 -7.20
N VAL A 157 7.29 -0.05 -6.76
CA VAL A 157 8.21 0.77 -7.56
C VAL A 157 9.68 0.40 -7.37
N SER A 158 9.97 -0.58 -6.50
CA SER A 158 11.34 -1.00 -6.26
C SER A 158 11.98 -1.58 -7.53
N SER A 159 13.26 -1.28 -7.73
CA SER A 159 14.04 -1.82 -8.86
C SER A 159 14.04 -3.35 -8.89
N THR A 160 13.95 -3.99 -7.72
CA THR A 160 13.89 -5.45 -7.59
C THR A 160 12.61 -6.02 -8.18
N ILE A 161 11.46 -5.36 -7.98
CA ILE A 161 10.19 -5.81 -8.58
C ILE A 161 10.16 -5.45 -10.06
N ILE A 162 10.51 -4.22 -10.42
CA ILE A 162 10.49 -3.75 -11.82
C ILE A 162 11.38 -4.63 -12.72
N SER A 163 12.58 -4.99 -12.26
CA SER A 163 13.52 -5.80 -13.05
C SER A 163 13.09 -7.26 -13.27
N ARG A 164 12.13 -7.77 -12.50
CA ARG A 164 11.60 -9.15 -12.65
C ARG A 164 10.45 -9.25 -13.65
N ILE A 165 10.01 -8.13 -14.20
CA ILE A 165 8.83 -8.09 -15.05
C ILE A 165 9.23 -8.32 -16.50
N ASP A 166 8.87 -9.49 -17.00
CA ASP A 166 9.04 -9.84 -18.40
C ASP A 166 7.86 -9.33 -19.27
N ASN A 167 6.72 -9.02 -18.65
CA ASN A 167 5.51 -8.52 -19.31
C ASN A 167 5.16 -7.09 -18.90
N ILE A 168 5.59 -6.13 -19.72
CA ILE A 168 5.40 -4.69 -19.49
C ILE A 168 3.91 -4.29 -19.51
N GLU A 169 3.07 -4.96 -20.30
CA GLU A 169 1.63 -4.67 -20.31
C GLU A 169 0.99 -5.00 -18.96
N GLN A 170 1.45 -6.07 -18.32
CA GLN A 170 1.04 -6.44 -16.97
C GLN A 170 1.44 -5.36 -15.96
N LEU A 171 2.66 -4.80 -16.06
CA LEU A 171 3.11 -3.69 -15.23
C LEU A 171 2.25 -2.45 -15.37
N ILE A 172 2.03 -2.00 -16.62
CA ILE A 172 1.25 -0.79 -16.88
C ILE A 172 -0.21 -0.96 -16.42
N ASN A 173 -0.81 -2.12 -16.69
CA ASN A 173 -2.17 -2.41 -16.22
C ASN A 173 -2.25 -2.48 -14.69
N CYS A 174 -1.21 -3.02 -14.04
CA CYS A 174 -1.12 -3.04 -12.59
C CYS A 174 -1.08 -1.61 -12.03
N TYR A 175 -0.15 -0.78 -12.51
CA TYR A 175 -0.01 0.61 -12.05
C TYR A 175 -1.26 1.44 -12.29
N ASN A 176 -1.91 1.30 -13.45
CA ASN A 176 -3.21 1.95 -13.71
C ASN A 176 -4.25 1.57 -12.66
N ARG A 177 -4.39 0.27 -12.36
CA ARG A 177 -5.36 -0.21 -11.37
C ARG A 177 -5.00 0.27 -9.96
N VAL A 178 -3.71 0.27 -9.61
CA VAL A 178 -3.18 0.81 -8.34
C VAL A 178 -3.54 2.28 -8.18
N ILE A 179 -3.24 3.12 -9.17
CA ILE A 179 -3.54 4.56 -9.12
C ILE A 179 -5.05 4.80 -8.96
N GLN A 180 -5.87 4.09 -9.73
CA GLN A 180 -7.32 4.20 -9.61
C GLN A 180 -7.82 3.80 -8.21
N SER A 181 -7.24 2.75 -7.61
CA SER A 181 -7.52 2.37 -6.24
C SER A 181 -7.03 3.39 -5.22
N ILE A 182 -5.89 4.06 -5.44
CA ILE A 182 -5.41 5.13 -4.54
C ILE A 182 -6.37 6.32 -4.59
N LEU A 183 -6.78 6.74 -5.79
CA LEU A 183 -7.68 7.88 -5.98
C LEU A 183 -9.11 7.63 -5.50
N SER A 184 -9.53 6.36 -5.33
CA SER A 184 -10.83 5.99 -4.77
C SER A 184 -10.84 5.94 -3.24
N LEU A 185 -9.69 6.01 -2.58
CA LEU A 185 -9.59 6.17 -1.14
C LEU A 185 -10.16 7.55 -0.74
N ASN A 186 -10.65 7.66 0.50
CA ASN A 186 -11.12 8.93 1.06
C ASN A 186 -10.21 9.38 2.21
N THR A 187 -9.95 8.47 3.15
CA THR A 187 -9.19 8.68 4.37
C THR A 187 -7.69 8.62 4.12
N TYR A 188 -7.24 7.68 3.29
CA TYR A 188 -5.82 7.33 3.13
C TYR A 188 -5.15 7.96 1.90
N THR A 189 -5.87 8.77 1.13
CA THR A 189 -5.49 9.18 -0.23
C THR A 189 -4.25 10.05 -0.27
N GLU A 190 -4.15 11.05 0.61
CA GLU A 190 -3.12 12.09 0.54
C GLU A 190 -1.72 11.51 0.74
N GLN A 191 -1.49 10.80 1.84
CA GLN A 191 -0.20 10.19 2.16
C GLN A 191 0.16 9.08 1.16
N THR A 192 -0.81 8.24 0.80
CA THR A 192 -0.61 7.16 -0.19
C THR A 192 -0.22 7.72 -1.56
N LYS A 193 -0.89 8.80 -2.00
CA LYS A 193 -0.57 9.49 -3.26
C LYS A 193 0.82 10.14 -3.20
N ASN A 194 1.14 10.84 -2.11
CA ASN A 194 2.45 11.48 -1.95
C ASN A 194 3.60 10.47 -2.02
N VAL A 195 3.46 9.30 -1.38
CA VAL A 195 4.46 8.23 -1.49
C VAL A 195 4.53 7.69 -2.90
N PHE A 196 3.39 7.48 -3.59
CA PHE A 196 3.41 7.04 -4.98
C PHE A 196 4.16 8.02 -5.88
N GLU A 197 3.89 9.32 -5.75
CA GLU A 197 4.56 10.37 -6.53
C GLU A 197 6.06 10.44 -6.23
N ASN A 198 6.44 10.34 -4.96
CA ASN A 198 7.84 10.37 -4.53
C ASN A 198 8.60 9.09 -4.91
N ALA A 199 8.00 7.92 -4.77
CA ALA A 199 8.66 6.66 -5.04
C ALA A 199 8.84 6.44 -6.55
N CYS A 200 7.93 6.97 -7.37
CA CYS A 200 8.16 7.09 -8.81
C CYS A 200 9.36 7.98 -9.14
N SER A 201 9.73 8.92 -8.26
CA SER A 201 10.88 9.80 -8.51
C SER A 201 12.26 9.16 -8.27
N LEU A 202 12.32 8.06 -7.51
CA LEU A 202 13.57 7.40 -7.09
C LEU A 202 14.10 6.36 -8.08
N GLY A 203 13.32 5.98 -9.09
CA GLY A 203 13.72 5.07 -10.16
C GLY A 203 14.54 5.72 -11.28
N GLU A 204 15.49 6.62 -10.96
CA GLU A 204 16.19 7.54 -11.91
C GLU A 204 15.32 8.64 -12.55
N PHE A 205 14.06 8.72 -12.17
CA PHE A 205 13.10 9.68 -12.70
C PHE A 205 12.98 10.92 -11.79
N ASN A 206 13.87 11.91 -11.93
CA ASN A 206 13.99 13.01 -10.95
C ASN A 206 12.83 14.03 -10.88
N THR A 207 11.61 13.72 -11.33
CA THR A 207 10.48 14.66 -11.27
C THR A 207 9.27 14.11 -10.52
N THR A 208 8.68 14.98 -9.70
CA THR A 208 7.38 14.79 -9.04
C THR A 208 6.28 15.01 -10.08
N PHE A 209 5.14 14.30 -10.00
CA PHE A 209 3.99 14.47 -10.92
C PHE A 209 3.21 15.78 -10.71
N GLU A 210 3.92 16.88 -10.47
CA GLU A 210 3.35 18.21 -10.21
C GLU A 210 2.77 18.87 -11.47
N ASN A 211 3.11 18.38 -12.66
CA ASN A 211 2.66 18.93 -13.92
C ASN A 211 2.65 17.88 -15.05
N CYS A 212 1.96 18.19 -16.15
CA CYS A 212 1.86 17.33 -17.33
C CYS A 212 3.24 16.95 -17.91
N ASN A 213 4.27 17.79 -17.76
CA ASN A 213 5.59 17.48 -18.28
C ASN A 213 6.26 16.35 -17.48
N ALA A 214 6.13 16.33 -16.16
CA ALA A 214 6.64 15.22 -15.35
C ALA A 214 5.92 13.90 -15.72
N ILE A 215 4.62 13.95 -16.02
CA ILE A 215 3.90 12.79 -16.54
C ILE A 215 4.51 12.33 -17.87
N HIS A 216 4.77 13.24 -18.80
CA HIS A 216 5.41 12.93 -20.08
C HIS A 216 6.84 12.38 -19.90
N GLU A 217 7.63 12.95 -18.99
CA GLU A 217 8.99 12.51 -18.74
C GLU A 217 9.00 11.10 -18.12
N PHE A 218 8.03 10.72 -17.28
CA PHE A 218 7.93 9.36 -16.72
C PHE A 218 7.58 8.36 -17.82
N ILE A 219 6.64 8.75 -18.68
CA ILE A 219 6.23 7.95 -19.83
C ILE A 219 7.38 7.79 -20.84
N GLU A 220 8.20 8.82 -21.02
CA GLU A 220 9.42 8.77 -21.83
C GLU A 220 10.55 7.97 -21.16
N TYR A 221 10.70 8.03 -19.83
CA TYR A 221 11.62 7.16 -19.08
C TYR A 221 11.26 5.68 -19.28
N LEU A 222 9.98 5.34 -19.07
CA LEU A 222 9.45 4.02 -19.37
C LEU A 222 9.70 3.66 -20.84
N ARG A 223 9.40 4.57 -21.78
CA ARG A 223 9.64 4.36 -23.21
C ARG A 223 11.11 4.05 -23.52
N ASN A 224 12.06 4.76 -22.91
CA ASN A 224 13.49 4.59 -23.13
C ASN A 224 14.01 3.26 -22.56
N LEU A 225 13.58 2.88 -21.35
CA LEU A 225 13.79 1.54 -20.80
C LEU A 225 13.35 0.43 -21.77
N PHE A 226 12.29 0.69 -22.55
CA PHE A 226 11.68 -0.31 -23.44
C PHE A 226 12.24 -0.32 -24.88
N VAL A 227 13.02 0.67 -25.28
CA VAL A 227 13.74 0.68 -26.57
C VAL A 227 15.04 -0.10 -26.49
N ASP A 228 15.67 -0.14 -25.30
CA ASP A 228 16.91 -0.90 -25.08
C ASP A 228 16.69 -2.41 -24.88
N SER A 229 15.45 -2.84 -24.59
CA SER A 229 15.07 -4.26 -24.47
C SER A 229 14.59 -4.86 -25.81
N GLU A 230 15.54 -5.30 -26.63
CA GLU A 230 15.42 -6.18 -27.81
C GLU A 230 14.68 -5.69 -29.08
N SER A 231 15.14 -6.21 -30.23
CA SER A 231 14.58 -6.02 -31.57
C SER A 231 13.14 -6.55 -31.67
N THR A 232 12.19 -5.68 -31.36
CA THR A 232 10.75 -5.99 -31.37
C THR A 232 10.12 -5.68 -32.73
N THR A 233 9.16 -6.49 -33.13
CA THR A 233 8.39 -6.29 -34.38
C THR A 233 7.49 -5.04 -34.28
N ASP A 234 7.21 -4.38 -35.42
CA ASP A 234 6.43 -3.12 -35.48
C ASP A 234 5.07 -3.18 -34.75
N ASN A 235 4.40 -4.34 -34.75
CA ASN A 235 3.12 -4.51 -34.04
C ASN A 235 3.25 -4.46 -32.51
N VAL A 236 4.35 -4.98 -31.96
CA VAL A 236 4.63 -4.95 -30.52
C VAL A 236 4.98 -3.52 -30.09
N LEU A 237 5.77 -2.81 -30.89
CA LEU A 237 6.08 -1.39 -30.65
C LEU A 237 4.82 -0.52 -30.69
N LEU A 238 3.96 -0.72 -31.69
CA LEU A 238 2.70 0.03 -31.81
C LEU A 238 1.74 -0.24 -30.64
N HIS A 239 1.68 -1.49 -30.16
CA HIS A 239 0.86 -1.85 -29.00
C HIS A 239 1.42 -1.24 -27.71
N ARG A 240 2.73 -1.36 -27.46
CA ARG A 240 3.41 -0.74 -26.31
C ARG A 240 3.21 0.77 -26.28
N HIS A 241 3.33 1.43 -27.43
CA HIS A 241 3.07 2.87 -27.56
C HIS A 241 1.63 3.24 -27.18
N ARG A 242 0.62 2.47 -27.64
CA ARG A 242 -0.78 2.69 -27.26
C ARG A 242 -1.03 2.48 -25.76
N THR A 243 -0.36 1.53 -25.13
CA THR A 243 -0.52 1.24 -23.70
C THR A 243 0.16 2.32 -22.84
N LEU A 244 1.32 2.83 -23.25
CA LEU A 244 1.95 4.00 -22.65
C LEU A 244 1.10 5.25 -22.77
N LEU A 245 0.51 5.52 -23.94
CA LEU A 245 -0.42 6.64 -24.13
C LEU A 245 -1.67 6.54 -23.22
N LYS A 246 -2.16 5.33 -22.94
CA LYS A 246 -3.27 5.14 -22.00
C LYS A 246 -2.85 5.48 -20.57
N LEU A 247 -1.66 5.02 -20.14
CA LEU A 247 -1.10 5.34 -18.83
C LEU A 247 -0.91 6.85 -18.68
N GLU A 248 -0.32 7.48 -19.69
CA GLU A 248 -0.15 8.94 -19.77
C GLU A 248 -1.50 9.67 -19.66
N MET A 249 -2.51 9.22 -20.41
CA MET A 249 -3.85 9.79 -20.33
C MET A 249 -4.50 9.63 -18.95
N GLU A 250 -4.30 8.52 -18.24
CA GLU A 250 -4.84 8.36 -16.89
C GLU A 250 -4.15 9.31 -15.90
N PHE A 251 -2.84 9.49 -16.02
CA PHE A 251 -2.10 10.47 -15.22
C PHE A 251 -2.56 11.91 -15.50
N LEU A 252 -2.83 12.28 -16.76
CA LEU A 252 -3.22 13.63 -17.19
C LEU A 252 -4.70 14.00 -16.95
N LYS A 253 -5.55 13.07 -16.51
CA LYS A 253 -6.95 13.37 -16.17
C LYS A 253 -7.11 14.16 -14.87
N ASN A 254 -6.03 14.31 -14.12
CA ASN A 254 -5.94 15.06 -12.86
C ASN A 254 -5.11 16.34 -13.04
#